data_AF-A0A4R9A9L3-F1
#
_entry.id   AF-A0A4R9A9L3-F1
#
_cell.length_a   1.000
_cell.length_b   1.000
_cell.length_c   1.000
_cell.angle_alpha   90.00
_cell.angle_beta   90.00
_cell.angle_gamma   90.00
#
_symmetry.space_group_name_H-M   'P 1'
#
loop_
_entity.id
_entity.type
_entity.pdbx_description
1 polymer ?
#
loop_
_entity_poly.entity_id
_entity_poly.type
_entity_poly.pdbx_seq_one_letter_code
_entity_poly.pdbx_strand_id
1 'polypeptide(L)'
;MTLDTTTAELNGTLTKAGSIHKVENAFLNLPSMNILGSEGFIGDALSNPEGAAISSGFFELKASAPLVYEYTYDEMKVVVEGEFILTDQATGEVTRAKARDVLFFPKGTTVKFETDDYALGFYVGARTFAP
;
A
#
# COMPACT_ATOMS: atom_id res chain seq x y z
N MET A 1 11.57 -28.93 -11.15
CA MET A 1 11.31 -28.01 -10.03
C MET A 1 10.21 -27.08 -10.52
N THR A 2 8.96 -27.42 -10.26
CA THR A 2 7.82 -26.57 -10.58
C THR A 2 7.94 -25.34 -9.69
N LEU A 3 8.16 -24.18 -10.29
CA LEU A 3 8.00 -22.91 -9.61
C LEU A 3 6.56 -22.86 -9.13
N ASP A 4 6.39 -22.90 -7.80
CA ASP A 4 5.13 -22.65 -7.14
C ASP A 4 4.71 -21.23 -7.54
N THR A 5 3.79 -21.14 -8.50
CA THR A 5 3.12 -19.90 -8.85
C THR A 5 2.01 -19.73 -7.84
N THR A 6 2.39 -19.42 -6.60
CA THR A 6 1.47 -18.84 -5.64
C THR A 6 1.00 -17.54 -6.27
N THR A 7 -0.15 -17.61 -6.95
CA THR A 7 -0.92 -16.44 -7.34
C THR A 7 -1.04 -15.62 -6.07
N ALA A 8 -0.39 -14.46 -6.01
CA ALA A 8 -0.51 -13.59 -4.85
C ALA A 8 -2.00 -13.40 -4.57
N GLU A 9 -2.45 -13.74 -3.36
CA GLU A 9 -3.87 -13.62 -3.02
C GLU A 9 -4.25 -12.15 -3.15
N LEU A 10 -5.12 -11.87 -4.12
CA LEU A 10 -5.70 -10.55 -4.29
C LEU A 10 -6.68 -10.30 -3.14
N ASN A 11 -6.63 -9.12 -2.54
CA ASN A 11 -7.63 -8.67 -1.61
C ASN A 11 -8.87 -8.19 -2.37
N GLY A 12 -10.02 -8.82 -2.10
CA GLY A 12 -11.30 -8.50 -2.73
C GLY A 12 -11.73 -9.50 -3.82
N THR A 13 -12.70 -9.09 -4.64
CA THR A 13 -13.29 -9.95 -5.69
C THR A 13 -12.97 -9.40 -7.07
N LEU A 14 -12.16 -10.14 -7.84
CA LEU A 14 -11.81 -9.80 -9.22
C LEU A 14 -12.94 -10.22 -10.19
N THR A 15 -13.31 -9.29 -11.06
CA THR A 15 -14.16 -9.52 -12.24
C THR A 15 -13.52 -8.89 -13.47
N LYS A 16 -13.92 -9.34 -14.67
CA LYS A 16 -13.45 -8.77 -15.94
C LYS A 16 -14.61 -8.43 -16.87
N ALA A 17 -14.45 -7.36 -17.64
CA ALA A 17 -15.29 -7.01 -18.80
C ALA A 17 -14.37 -6.84 -20.02
N GLY A 18 -14.21 -7.92 -20.81
CA GLY A 18 -13.14 -7.98 -21.82
C GLY A 18 -11.76 -7.85 -21.16
N SER A 19 -10.94 -6.91 -21.62
CA SER A 19 -9.60 -6.62 -21.08
C SER A 19 -9.62 -5.70 -19.84
N ILE A 20 -10.79 -5.28 -19.36
CA ILE A 20 -10.90 -4.38 -18.20
C ILE A 20 -11.01 -5.24 -16.94
N HIS A 21 -10.09 -5.03 -15.99
CA HIS A 21 -10.08 -5.70 -14.70
C HIS A 21 -10.76 -4.79 -13.66
N LYS A 22 -11.65 -5.35 -12.85
CA LYS A 22 -12.33 -4.65 -11.76
C LYS A 22 -12.21 -5.49 -10.49
N VAL A 23 -11.80 -4.86 -9.39
CA VAL A 23 -11.75 -5.51 -8.08
C VAL A 23 -12.70 -4.79 -7.14
N GLU A 24 -13.62 -5.54 -6.55
CA GLU A 24 -14.58 -5.03 -5.58
C GLU A 24 -14.08 -5.33 -4.17
N ASN A 25 -14.33 -4.39 -3.24
CA ASN A 25 -14.07 -4.55 -1.81
C ASN A 25 -12.59 -4.77 -1.42
N ALA A 26 -11.64 -4.35 -2.27
CA ALA A 26 -10.21 -4.56 -2.03
C ALA A 26 -9.63 -3.82 -0.82
N PHE A 27 -10.37 -2.89 -0.23
CA PHE A 27 -9.98 -2.16 0.98
C PHE A 27 -10.51 -2.81 2.28
N LEU A 28 -11.36 -3.84 2.19
CA LEU A 28 -11.93 -4.51 3.36
C LEU A 28 -11.00 -5.61 3.88
N ASN A 29 -10.92 -5.75 5.21
CA ASN A 29 -10.22 -6.85 5.90
C ASN A 29 -8.77 -7.04 5.43
N LEU A 30 -8.04 -5.94 5.24
CA LEU A 30 -6.65 -5.97 4.79
C LEU A 30 -5.79 -6.83 5.75
N PRO A 31 -4.90 -7.68 5.22
CA PRO A 31 -3.94 -8.43 6.03
C PRO A 31 -3.06 -7.50 6.88
N SER A 32 -2.77 -7.91 8.12
CA SER A 32 -1.83 -7.19 8.98
C SER A 32 -0.42 -7.25 8.43
N MET A 33 0.32 -6.15 8.53
CA MET A 33 1.76 -6.10 8.24
C MET A 33 2.61 -6.80 9.31
N ASN A 34 2.01 -7.25 10.41
CA ASN A 34 2.68 -7.98 11.51
C ASN A 34 3.86 -7.22 12.13
N ILE A 35 3.76 -5.89 12.22
CA ILE A 35 4.76 -5.04 12.87
C ILE A 35 4.36 -4.81 14.33
N LEU A 36 5.28 -5.14 15.26
CA LEU A 36 5.00 -5.09 16.69
C LEU A 36 4.54 -3.70 17.13
N GLY A 37 3.33 -3.64 17.70
CA GLY A 37 2.74 -2.41 18.24
C GLY A 37 2.11 -1.49 17.19
N SER A 38 2.26 -1.80 15.89
CA SER A 38 1.70 -1.00 14.81
C SER A 38 0.48 -1.70 14.21
N GLU A 39 -0.62 -0.96 14.09
CA GLU A 39 -1.85 -1.39 13.44
C GLU A 39 -1.87 -0.94 11.97
N GLY A 40 -0.88 -1.44 11.21
CA GLY A 40 -0.79 -1.28 9.76
C GLY A 40 -1.29 -2.53 9.02
N PHE A 41 -2.10 -2.31 7.98
CA PHE A 41 -2.70 -3.36 7.17
C PHE A 41 -2.53 -3.06 5.69
N ILE A 42 -2.19 -4.05 4.88
CA ILE A 42 -1.88 -3.87 3.46
C ILE A 42 -2.33 -5.08 2.64
N GLY A 43 -2.84 -4.82 1.43
CA GLY A 43 -3.29 -5.87 0.53
C GLY A 43 -3.36 -5.40 -0.92
N ASP A 44 -2.90 -6.26 -1.83
CA ASP A 44 -2.95 -6.00 -3.26
C ASP A 44 -4.38 -6.17 -3.78
N ALA A 45 -4.93 -5.14 -4.42
CA ALA A 45 -6.14 -5.26 -5.23
C ALA A 45 -5.82 -5.97 -6.56
N LEU A 46 -4.73 -5.57 -7.21
CA LEU A 46 -4.24 -6.15 -8.46
C LEU A 46 -2.72 -6.31 -8.38
N SER A 47 -2.23 -7.54 -8.55
CA SER A 47 -0.80 -7.84 -8.66
C SER A 47 -0.44 -8.13 -10.11
N ASN A 48 0.33 -7.23 -10.74
CA ASN A 48 0.85 -7.37 -12.11
C ASN A 48 -0.17 -7.87 -13.16
N PRO A 49 -1.36 -7.25 -13.28
CA PRO A 49 -2.40 -7.72 -14.19
C PRO A 49 -1.89 -7.76 -15.62
N GLU A 50 -2.13 -8.87 -16.31
CA GLU A 50 -1.66 -9.11 -17.70
C GLU A 50 -0.14 -8.91 -17.89
N GLY A 51 0.66 -9.12 -16.83
CA GLY A 51 2.12 -8.96 -16.88
C GLY A 51 2.62 -7.53 -16.73
N ALA A 52 1.75 -6.58 -16.35
CA ALA A 52 2.16 -5.20 -16.10
C ALA A 52 3.23 -5.12 -14.99
N ALA A 53 4.17 -4.19 -15.12
CA ALA A 53 5.25 -3.96 -14.13
C ALA A 53 4.78 -3.20 -12.86
N ILE A 54 3.47 -3.17 -12.62
CA ILE A 54 2.85 -2.46 -11.49
C ILE A 54 1.89 -3.38 -10.75
N SER A 55 1.82 -3.16 -9.44
CA SER A 55 0.81 -3.71 -8.55
C SER A 55 0.11 -2.56 -7.84
N SER A 56 -1.14 -2.74 -7.47
CA SER A 56 -1.94 -1.72 -6.79
C SER A 56 -2.77 -2.33 -5.68
N GLY A 57 -3.11 -1.54 -4.67
CA GLY A 57 -3.84 -2.02 -3.51
C GLY A 57 -4.15 -0.92 -2.52
N PHE A 58 -4.51 -1.33 -1.31
CA PHE A 58 -4.83 -0.41 -0.22
C PHE A 58 -3.90 -0.63 0.96
N PHE A 59 -3.51 0.48 1.59
CA PHE A 59 -2.79 0.52 2.86
C PHE A 59 -3.66 1.27 3.88
N GLU A 60 -4.00 0.61 4.97
CA GLU A 60 -4.73 1.16 6.11
C GLU A 60 -3.77 1.30 7.30
N LEU A 61 -3.89 2.41 8.01
CA LEU A 61 -3.19 2.66 9.26
C LEU A 61 -4.17 3.18 10.31
N LYS A 62 -4.12 2.60 11.50
CA LYS A 62 -4.85 3.07 12.69
C LYS A 62 -3.88 3.66 13.70
N ALA A 63 -4.37 4.58 14.54
CA ALA A 63 -3.60 5.18 15.61
C ALA A 63 -3.00 4.10 16.54
N SER A 64 -1.67 3.98 16.50
CA SER A 64 -0.90 2.92 17.15
C SER A 64 0.58 3.32 17.20
N ALA A 65 1.50 2.40 17.49
CA ALA A 65 2.92 2.71 17.36
C ALA A 65 3.30 2.99 15.89
N PRO A 66 4.29 3.88 15.63
CA PRO A 66 4.68 4.24 14.28
C PRO A 66 5.11 3.02 13.46
N LEU A 67 4.70 3.00 12.18
CA LEU A 67 5.16 2.02 11.21
C LEU A 67 6.36 2.59 10.46
N VAL A 68 7.51 1.93 10.49
CA VAL A 68 8.68 2.31 9.69
C VAL A 68 8.79 1.36 8.50
N TYR A 69 8.84 1.92 7.29
CA TYR A 69 8.89 1.15 6.05
C TYR A 69 9.97 1.69 5.11
N GLU A 70 10.78 0.79 4.56
CA GLU A 70 11.77 1.09 3.51
C GLU A 70 11.18 0.75 2.14
N TYR A 71 11.10 1.75 1.26
CA TYR A 71 10.66 1.58 -0.11
C TYR A 71 11.78 0.95 -0.97
N THR A 72 11.65 -0.32 -1.32
CA THR A 72 12.60 -1.00 -2.22
C THR A 72 12.26 -0.85 -3.71
N TYR A 73 11.19 -0.11 -4.01
CA TYR A 73 10.63 0.22 -5.33
C TYR A 73 9.94 1.59 -5.27
N ASP A 74 9.69 2.18 -6.44
CA ASP A 74 8.93 3.44 -6.55
C ASP A 74 7.43 3.18 -6.34
N GLU A 75 6.78 4.00 -5.50
CA GLU A 75 5.35 3.92 -5.24
C GLU A 75 4.68 5.30 -5.34
N MET A 76 3.52 5.35 -5.99
CA MET A 76 2.58 6.46 -5.88
C MET A 76 1.42 6.07 -4.97
N LYS A 77 0.87 7.05 -4.25
CA LYS A 77 -0.29 6.84 -3.38
C LYS A 77 -1.24 8.04 -3.47
N VAL A 78 -2.54 7.77 -3.39
CA VAL A 78 -3.54 8.79 -3.08
C VAL A 78 -4.16 8.47 -1.74
N VAL A 79 -4.26 9.47 -0.87
CA VAL A 79 -4.98 9.30 0.41
C VAL A 79 -6.48 9.31 0.09
N VAL A 80 -7.16 8.22 0.43
CA VAL A 80 -8.59 8.04 0.17
C VAL A 80 -9.40 8.60 1.34
N GLU A 81 -8.97 8.30 2.57
CA GLU A 81 -9.65 8.69 3.80
C GLU A 81 -8.63 9.00 4.91
N GLY A 82 -8.99 9.87 5.84
CA GLY A 82 -8.15 10.21 6.98
C GLY A 82 -6.93 11.07 6.64
N GLU A 83 -5.88 10.94 7.46
CA GLU A 83 -4.62 11.68 7.33
C GLU A 83 -3.41 10.83 7.76
N PHE A 84 -2.40 10.77 6.89
CA PHE A 84 -1.08 10.26 7.22
C PHE A 84 -0.17 11.40 7.68
N ILE A 85 0.61 11.13 8.73
CA ILE A 85 1.77 11.93 9.15
C ILE A 85 3.01 11.14 8.72
N LEU A 86 3.82 11.74 7.85
CA LEU A 86 4.92 11.07 7.16
C LEU A 86 6.23 11.77 7.52
N THR A 87 7.17 11.03 8.09
CA THR A 87 8.53 11.53 8.36
C THR A 87 9.52 10.82 7.45
N ASP A 88 10.26 11.57 6.63
CA ASP A 88 11.44 11.06 5.93
C ASP A 88 12.54 10.80 6.96
N GLN A 89 12.95 9.54 7.12
CA GLN A 89 13.95 9.17 8.12
C GLN A 89 15.36 9.67 7.78
N ALA A 90 15.64 10.00 6.52
CA ALA A 90 16.95 10.52 6.12
C ALA A 90 17.14 12.00 6.51
N THR A 91 16.08 12.80 6.38
CA THR A 91 16.12 14.26 6.60
C THR A 91 15.49 14.70 7.91
N GLY A 92 14.57 13.90 8.45
CA GLY A 92 13.73 14.27 9.59
C GLY A 92 12.57 15.20 9.22
N GLU A 93 12.39 15.54 7.94
CA GLU A 93 11.29 16.38 7.50
C GLU A 93 9.96 15.64 7.62
N VAL A 94 8.91 16.39 7.98
CA VAL A 94 7.57 15.87 8.21
C VAL A 94 6.59 16.54 7.26
N THR A 95 5.74 15.73 6.63
CA THR A 95 4.57 16.20 5.88
C THR A 95 3.31 15.50 6.37
N ARG A 96 2.16 16.15 6.18
CA ARG A 96 0.84 15.60 6.49
C ARG A 96 0.06 15.52 5.19
N ALA A 97 -0.53 14.37 4.92
CA ALA A 97 -1.26 14.10 3.69
C ALA A 97 -2.67 13.61 4.04
N LYS A 98 -3.67 14.39 3.65
CA LYS A 98 -5.08 14.14 3.93
C LYS A 98 -5.81 13.65 2.68
N ALA A 99 -7.05 13.21 2.85
CA ALA A 99 -7.89 12.74 1.76
C ALA A 99 -7.81 13.63 0.48
N ARG A 100 -7.53 12.98 -0.65
CA ARG A 100 -7.27 13.51 -2.01
C ARG A 100 -5.87 14.05 -2.27
N ASP A 101 -4.97 14.08 -1.29
CA ASP A 101 -3.56 14.37 -1.53
C ASP A 101 -2.86 13.18 -2.21
N VAL A 102 -1.88 13.48 -3.04
CA VAL A 102 -1.08 12.51 -3.78
C VAL A 102 0.36 12.51 -3.25
N LEU A 103 0.91 11.31 -3.11
CA LEU A 103 2.23 11.04 -2.58
C LEU A 103 3.06 10.28 -3.60
N PHE A 104 4.36 10.52 -3.57
CA PHE A 104 5.35 9.73 -4.29
C PHE A 104 6.46 9.35 -3.31
N PHE A 105 6.79 8.06 -3.28
CA PHE A 105 7.84 7.50 -2.46
C PHE A 105 8.90 6.89 -3.39
N PRO A 106 10.07 7.54 -3.53
CA PRO A 106 11.11 7.01 -4.38
C PRO A 106 11.78 5.79 -3.72
N LYS A 107 12.25 4.88 -4.55
CA LYS A 107 13.07 3.74 -4.13
C LYS A 107 14.27 4.22 -3.30
N GLY A 108 14.49 3.57 -2.16
CA GLY A 108 15.54 3.85 -1.19
C GLY A 108 15.10 4.77 -0.05
N THR A 109 13.88 5.30 -0.07
CA THR A 109 13.36 6.12 1.02
C THR A 109 12.85 5.25 2.16
N THR A 110 13.27 5.56 3.39
CA THR A 110 12.67 5.03 4.61
C THR A 110 11.73 6.07 5.20
N VAL A 111 10.46 5.71 5.35
CA VAL A 111 9.41 6.58 5.87
C VAL A 111 8.89 6.03 7.18
N LYS A 112 8.74 6.90 8.18
CA LYS A 112 7.93 6.63 9.37
C LYS A 112 6.51 7.13 9.12
N PHE A 113 5.54 6.23 9.20
CA PHE A 113 4.11 6.47 9.09
C PHE A 113 3.47 6.54 10.46
N GLU A 114 2.70 7.59 10.67
CA GLU A 114 1.87 7.83 11.83
C GLU A 114 0.48 8.32 11.38
N THR A 115 -0.51 8.24 12.26
CA THR A 115 -1.80 8.91 12.12
C THR A 115 -2.32 9.24 13.52
N ASP A 116 -3.03 10.35 13.65
CA ASP A 116 -3.67 10.73 14.93
C ASP A 116 -4.93 9.89 15.21
N ASP A 117 -5.53 9.29 14.17
CA ASP A 117 -6.74 8.47 14.29
C ASP A 117 -6.76 7.35 13.24
N TYR A 118 -6.92 7.71 11.97
CA TYR A 118 -7.10 6.78 10.86
C TYR A 118 -6.55 7.34 9.56
N ALA A 119 -6.05 6.45 8.70
CA ALA A 119 -5.68 6.78 7.33
C ALA A 119 -5.83 5.57 6.39
N LEU A 120 -6.34 5.82 5.18
CA LEU A 120 -6.46 4.84 4.11
C LEU A 120 -5.87 5.42 2.83
N GLY A 121 -4.96 4.70 2.19
CA GLY A 121 -4.37 5.11 0.91
C GLY A 121 -4.48 4.02 -0.15
N PHE A 122 -4.80 4.42 -1.38
CA PHE A 122 -4.68 3.56 -2.56
C PHE A 122 -3.29 3.75 -3.17
N TYR A 123 -2.54 2.67 -3.31
CA TYR A 123 -1.17 2.71 -3.84
C TYR A 123 -1.05 2.06 -5.21
N VAL A 124 -0.02 2.47 -5.94
CA VAL A 124 0.51 1.77 -7.12
C VAL A 124 2.03 1.70 -6.98
N GLY A 125 2.56 0.48 -6.87
CA GLY A 125 3.99 0.20 -6.72
C GLY A 125 4.58 -0.48 -7.95
N ALA A 126 5.77 -0.06 -8.36
CA ALA A 126 6.53 -0.66 -9.46
C ALA A 126 7.26 -1.94 -9.00
N ARG A 127 6.52 -2.99 -8.64
CA ARG A 127 7.04 -4.27 -8.12
C ARG A 127 6.36 -5.50 -8.72
N THR A 128 7.02 -6.66 -8.57
CA THR A 128 6.53 -7.98 -9.02
C THR A 128 6.49 -9.03 -7.89
N PHE A 129 6.59 -8.60 -6.64
CA PHE A 129 6.54 -9.43 -5.42
C PHE A 129 5.43 -8.87 -4.51
N ALA A 130 4.99 -9.60 -3.48
CA ALA A 130 3.93 -9.16 -2.55
C ALA A 130 4.32 -7.90 -1.72
N PRO A 131 3.36 -7.08 -1.25
CA PRO A 131 3.63 -5.88 -0.44
C PRO A 131 4.33 -6.18 0.89
#